data_AF-A0A914PG12-F1
#
_entry.id   AF-A0A914PG12-F1
#
_cell.length_a   1.000
_cell.length_b   1.000
_cell.length_c   1.000
_cell.angle_alpha   90.00
_cell.angle_beta   90.00
_cell.angle_gamma   90.00
#
_symmetry.space_group_name_H-M   'P 1'
#
loop_
_entity.id
_entity.type
_entity.pdbx_description
1 polymer ?
#
loop_
_entity_poly.entity_id
_entity_poly.type
_entity_poly.pdbx_seq_one_letter_code
_entity_poly.pdbx_strand_id
1 'polypeptide(L)'
;MTVQTPSGLKRMDELEIGDMILSIEQSMISFTPVVMFLHNEPKEVAVFKEIETADNRKLKLTDFHLIYVTSCKPEPLKLIHAKDVTVGQCVHIVDDSQQSLKSTE
;
A
#
# COMPACT_ATOMS: atom_id res chain seq x y z
N MET A 1 0.37 -11.02 1.14
CA MET A 1 0.07 -9.68 0.62
C MET A 1 0.16 -9.72 -0.90
N THR A 2 -0.70 -8.98 -1.59
CA THR A 2 -0.75 -8.94 -3.06
C THR A 2 -0.56 -7.51 -3.54
N VAL A 3 -0.06 -7.37 -4.76
CA VAL A 3 0.03 -6.11 -5.49
C VAL A 3 -0.78 -6.20 -6.77
N GLN A 4 -1.26 -5.07 -7.26
CA GLN A 4 -1.96 -4.99 -8.55
C GLN A 4 -0.94 -4.86 -9.68
N THR A 5 -1.04 -5.72 -10.69
CA THR A 5 -0.31 -5.65 -11.96
C THR A 5 -1.30 -5.42 -13.11
N PRO A 6 -0.84 -5.10 -14.34
CA PRO A 6 -1.73 -5.00 -15.50
C PRO A 6 -2.51 -6.28 -15.81
N SER A 7 -1.99 -7.45 -15.41
CA SER A 7 -2.62 -8.76 -15.63
C SER A 7 -3.48 -9.24 -14.45
N GLY A 8 -3.53 -8.48 -13.35
CA GLY A 8 -4.34 -8.81 -12.17
C GLY A 8 -3.55 -8.73 -10.87
N LEU A 9 -4.05 -9.40 -9.83
CA LEU A 9 -3.34 -9.46 -8.55
C LEU A 9 -2.20 -10.48 -8.62
N LYS A 10 -1.00 -10.08 -8.18
CA LYS A 10 0.16 -10.96 -8.02
C LYS A 10 0.63 -10.94 -6.58
N ARG A 11 1.11 -12.06 -6.03
CA ARG A 11 1.64 -12.08 -4.66
C ARG A 11 2.98 -11.36 -4.59
N MET A 12 3.25 -10.72 -3.45
CA MET A 12 4.49 -9.96 -3.24
C MET A 12 5.75 -10.82 -3.40
N ASP A 13 5.69 -12.09 -3.00
CA ASP A 13 6.81 -13.05 -3.08
C ASP A 13 6.95 -13.74 -4.45
N GLU A 14 6.04 -13.46 -5.38
CA GLU A 14 6.10 -13.94 -6.77
C GLU A 14 6.59 -12.85 -7.74
N LEU A 15 6.81 -11.61 -7.24
CA LEU A 15 7.25 -10.49 -8.07
C LEU A 15 8.68 -10.68 -8.56
N GLU A 16 8.91 -10.24 -9.79
CA GLU A 16 10.22 -10.24 -10.44
C GLU A 16 10.63 -8.82 -10.85
N ILE A 17 11.94 -8.58 -10.99
CA ILE A 17 12.43 -7.32 -11.55
C ILE A 17 11.90 -7.19 -12.98
N GLY A 18 11.29 -6.05 -13.28
CA GLY A 18 10.63 -5.77 -14.56
C GLY A 18 9.11 -5.96 -14.53
N ASP A 19 8.54 -6.59 -13.50
CA ASP A 19 7.09 -6.63 -13.33
C ASP A 19 6.53 -5.21 -13.18
N MET A 20 5.43 -4.94 -13.88
CA MET A 20 4.71 -3.68 -13.77
C MET A 20 3.71 -3.75 -12.60
N ILE A 21 3.80 -2.80 -11.67
CA ILE A 21 2.93 -2.73 -10.48
C ILE A 21 2.22 -1.39 -10.38
N LEU A 22 1.01 -1.39 -9.83
CA LEU A 22 0.25 -0.17 -9.60
C LEU A 22 0.94 0.67 -8.52
N SER A 23 1.22 1.93 -8.86
CA SER A 23 1.96 2.86 -8.02
C SER A 23 1.31 4.25 -8.06
N ILE A 24 1.67 5.07 -7.07
CA ILE A 24 1.23 6.46 -6.99
C ILE A 24 2.48 7.34 -7.03
N GLU A 25 2.51 8.27 -7.97
CA GLU A 25 3.47 9.36 -7.99
C GLU A 25 2.70 10.67 -7.78
N GLN A 26 2.92 11.30 -6.63
CA GLN A 26 2.13 12.45 -6.14
C GLN A 26 0.64 12.10 -6.01
N SER A 27 -0.14 12.35 -7.07
CA SER A 27 -1.57 12.01 -7.16
C SER A 27 -1.92 11.22 -8.42
N MET A 28 -0.92 10.87 -9.23
CA MET A 28 -1.09 10.11 -10.46
C MET A 28 -0.92 8.62 -10.18
N ILE A 29 -1.96 7.85 -10.50
CA ILE A 29 -1.93 6.39 -10.43
C ILE A 29 -1.43 5.87 -11.77
N SER A 30 -0.37 5.07 -11.77
CA SER A 30 0.19 4.46 -12.97
C SER A 30 0.88 3.13 -12.66
N PHE A 31 1.03 2.29 -13.68
CA PHE A 31 1.86 1.10 -13.58
C PHE A 31 3.33 1.47 -13.81
N THR A 32 4.20 1.10 -12.88
CA THR A 32 5.65 1.32 -12.96
C THR A 32 6.42 0.02 -12.76
N PRO A 33 7.62 -0.14 -13.34
CA PRO A 33 8.38 -1.37 -13.24
C PRO A 33 9.05 -1.52 -11.86
N VAL A 34 9.06 -2.74 -11.32
CA VAL A 34 9.91 -3.10 -10.19
C VAL A 34 11.36 -3.10 -10.65
N VAL A 35 12.17 -2.18 -10.13
CA VAL A 35 13.59 -2.04 -10.53
C VAL A 35 14.56 -2.80 -9.62
N MET A 36 14.18 -3.00 -8.34
CA MET A 36 14.96 -3.75 -7.36
C MET A 36 14.10 -4.14 -6.16
N PHE A 37 14.56 -5.14 -5.38
CA PHE A 37 14.04 -5.42 -4.04
C PHE A 37 15.07 -4.99 -3.00
N LEU A 38 14.70 -4.03 -2.14
CA LEU A 38 15.57 -3.60 -1.03
C LEU A 38 15.73 -4.70 0.03
N HIS A 39 14.68 -5.51 0.20
CA HIS A 39 14.64 -6.61 1.15
C HIS A 39 13.73 -7.71 0.61
N ASN A 40 14.24 -8.94 0.48
CA ASN A 40 13.49 -10.10 0.00
C ASN A 40 14.10 -11.38 0.57
N GLU A 41 13.89 -11.61 1.88
CA GLU A 41 14.32 -12.83 2.56
C GLU A 41 13.09 -13.69 2.92
N PRO A 42 12.81 -14.77 2.17
CA PRO A 42 11.57 -15.54 2.32
C PRO A 42 11.48 -16.33 3.63
N LYS A 43 12.60 -16.51 4.35
CA LYS A 43 12.65 -17.26 5.62
C LYS A 43 12.69 -16.35 6.85
N GLU A 44 12.66 -15.04 6.67
CA GLU A 44 12.67 -14.13 7.80
C GLU A 44 11.34 -14.16 8.55
N VAL A 45 11.42 -14.28 9.87
CA VAL A 45 10.27 -14.15 10.76
C VAL A 45 10.21 -12.71 11.25
N ALA A 46 9.15 -11.99 10.88
CA ALA A 46 8.92 -10.61 11.28
C ALA A 46 7.55 -10.46 11.96
N VAL A 47 7.44 -9.45 12.83
CA VAL A 47 6.17 -9.04 13.44
C VAL A 47 5.51 -8.01 12.53
N PHE A 48 4.23 -8.20 12.25
CA PHE A 48 3.43 -7.31 11.42
C PHE A 48 2.30 -6.70 12.23
N LYS A 49 2.13 -5.39 12.09
CA LYS A 49 0.92 -4.69 12.48
C LYS A 49 -0.13 -4.89 11.38
N GLU A 50 -1.33 -5.32 11.77
CA GLU A 50 -2.49 -5.38 10.87
C GLU A 50 -3.28 -4.08 10.98
N ILE A 51 -3.53 -3.44 9.84
CA ILE A 51 -4.41 -2.28 9.69
C ILE A 51 -5.67 -2.82 8.99
N GLU A 52 -6.82 -2.67 9.65
CA GLU A 52 -8.13 -3.06 9.13
C GLU A 52 -8.99 -1.82 8.98
N THR A 53 -9.48 -1.59 7.76
CA THR A 53 -10.35 -0.47 7.42
C THR A 53 -11.81 -0.81 7.72
N ALA A 54 -12.68 0.20 7.79
CA ALA A 54 -14.11 0.04 8.05
C ALA A 54 -14.83 -0.82 6.98
N ASP A 55 -14.31 -0.87 5.76
CA ASP A 55 -14.79 -1.74 4.68
C ASP A 55 -14.15 -3.15 4.67
N ASN A 56 -13.52 -3.54 5.80
CA ASN A 56 -12.88 -4.84 6.04
C ASN A 56 -11.69 -5.15 5.12
N ARG A 57 -11.03 -4.14 4.54
CA ARG A 57 -9.74 -4.34 3.87
C ARG A 57 -8.65 -4.46 4.92
N LYS A 58 -7.68 -5.34 4.66
CA LYS A 58 -6.59 -5.63 5.60
C LYS A 58 -5.24 -5.40 4.95
N LEU A 59 -4.36 -4.70 5.65
CA LEU A 59 -2.98 -4.48 5.24
C LEU A 59 -2.05 -4.84 6.39
N LYS A 60 -1.03 -5.67 6.10
CA LYS A 60 -0.03 -6.09 7.09
C LYS A 60 1.32 -5.46 6.76
N LEU A 61 1.86 -4.69 7.70
CA LEU A 61 3.13 -3.99 7.54
C LEU A 61 4.01 -4.19 8.78
N THR A 62 5.34 -4.19 8.58
CA THR A 62 6.26 -4.07 9.70
C THR A 62 6.21 -2.66 10.29
N ASP A 63 6.58 -2.51 11.56
CA ASP A 63 6.40 -1.27 12.32
C ASP A 63 6.96 -0.02 11.65
N PHE A 64 8.10 -0.15 10.96
CA PHE A 64 8.80 0.97 10.32
C PHE A 64 8.48 1.14 8.82
N HIS A 65 7.59 0.32 8.27
CA HIS A 65 7.14 0.54 6.91
C HIS A 65 6.38 1.88 6.83
N LEU A 66 6.67 2.67 5.80
CA LEU A 66 6.01 3.95 5.59
C LEU A 66 4.65 3.76 4.91
N ILE A 67 3.65 4.52 5.34
CA ILE A 67 2.30 4.52 4.78
C ILE A 67 1.73 5.95 4.77
N TYR A 68 0.99 6.28 3.71
CA TYR A 68 0.27 7.55 3.62
C TYR A 68 -1.04 7.49 4.40
N VAL A 69 -1.26 8.49 5.26
CA VAL A 69 -2.50 8.68 6.01
C VAL A 69 -3.03 10.11 5.88
N THR A 70 -4.33 10.28 6.14
CA THR A 70 -5.03 11.57 6.23
C THR A 70 -6.06 11.54 7.37
N SER A 71 -6.65 12.69 7.70
CA SER A 71 -7.78 12.87 8.60
C SER A 71 -9.12 12.78 7.87
N CYS A 72 -9.16 12.05 6.74
CA CYS A 72 -10.35 11.88 5.91
C CYS A 72 -10.90 13.20 5.32
N LYS A 73 -10.06 14.23 5.22
CA LYS A 73 -10.37 15.56 4.67
C LYS A 73 -9.45 15.88 3.50
N PRO A 74 -9.78 16.87 2.65
CA PRO A 74 -8.88 17.31 1.59
C PRO A 74 -7.65 18.00 2.20
N GLU A 75 -6.57 17.24 2.35
CA GLU A 75 -5.29 17.69 2.90
C GLU A 75 -4.12 16.96 2.21
N PRO A 76 -2.89 17.49 2.33
CA PRO A 76 -1.71 16.81 1.81
C PRO A 76 -1.51 15.43 2.45
N LEU A 77 -1.06 14.46 1.65
CA LEU A 77 -0.74 13.11 2.13
C LEU A 77 0.35 13.18 3.21
N LYS A 78 0.10 12.59 4.38
CA LYS A 78 1.09 12.49 5.45
C LYS A 78 1.72 11.11 5.45
N LEU A 79 3.04 11.05 5.27
CA LEU A 79 3.80 9.80 5.36
C LEU A 79 4.21 9.54 6.82
N ILE A 80 3.79 8.40 7.37
CA ILE A 80 4.12 7.97 8.75
C ILE A 80 4.58 6.51 8.78
N HIS A 81 5.18 6.07 9.88
CA HIS A 81 5.43 4.65 10.11
C HIS A 81 4.13 3.91 10.43
N ALA A 82 4.03 2.65 10.01
CA ALA A 82 2.87 1.81 10.26
C ALA A 82 2.52 1.70 11.76
N LYS A 83 3.54 1.62 12.64
CA LYS A 83 3.33 1.58 14.09
C LYS A 83 2.59 2.80 14.64
N ASP A 84 2.72 3.95 13.99
CA ASP A 84 2.14 5.24 14.42
C ASP A 84 0.72 5.47 13.85
N VAL A 85 0.21 4.56 13.00
CA VAL A 85 -1.18 4.59 12.50
C VAL A 85 -2.16 4.36 13.66
N THR A 86 -3.17 5.23 13.78
CA THR A 86 -4.21 5.16 14.82
C THR A 86 -5.61 5.05 14.21
N VAL A 87 -6.54 4.45 14.95
CA VAL A 87 -7.98 4.43 14.60
C VAL A 87 -8.49 5.86 14.38
N GLY A 88 -9.31 6.06 13.35
CA GLY A 88 -9.82 7.37 12.93
C GLY A 88 -8.95 8.11 11.91
N GLN A 89 -7.82 7.52 11.48
CA GLN A 89 -7.06 7.99 10.32
C GLN A 89 -7.50 7.25 9.07
N CYS A 90 -7.54 7.96 7.95
CA CYS A 90 -7.83 7.36 6.65
C CYS A 90 -6.55 6.95 5.91
N VAL A 91 -6.62 5.82 5.20
CA VAL A 91 -5.65 5.37 4.19
C VAL A 91 -6.21 5.55 2.78
N HIS A 92 -5.35 5.48 1.77
CA HIS A 92 -5.77 5.61 0.37
C HIS A 92 -5.96 4.25 -0.29
N ILE A 93 -7.11 4.08 -0.94
CA ILE A 93 -7.43 2.95 -1.80
C ILE A 93 -7.60 3.46 -3.23
N VAL A 94 -7.26 2.60 -4.19
CA VAL A 94 -7.61 2.86 -5.60
C VAL A 94 -9.05 2.40 -5.82
N ASP A 95 -9.86 3.29 -6.39
CA ASP A 95 -11.20 2.95 -6.86
C ASP A 95 -11.11 2.30 -8.25
N ASP A 96 -11.46 1.00 -8.30
CA ASP A 96 -11.49 0.19 -9.51
C ASP A 96 -12.37 0.78 -10.62
N SER A 97 -13.35 1.63 -10.26
CA SER A 97 -14.29 2.23 -11.22
C SER A 97 -13.83 3.53 -11.85
N GLN A 98 -12.85 4.24 -11.24
CA GLN A 98 -12.48 5.60 -11.66
C GLN A 98 -10.97 5.86 -11.73
N GLN A 99 -10.11 4.86 -11.48
CA GLN A 99 -8.65 5.03 -11.40
C GLN A 99 -8.29 6.26 -10.54
N SER A 100 -9.01 6.45 -9.44
CA SER A 100 -8.90 7.61 -8.55
C SER A 100 -8.58 7.14 -7.14
N LEU A 101 -7.89 8.00 -6.39
CA LEU A 101 -7.60 7.75 -4.99
C LEU A 101 -8.81 8.13 -4.14
N LYS A 102 -9.25 7.21 -3.29
CA LYS A 102 -10.25 7.46 -2.26
C LYS A 102 -9.65 7.23 -0.88
N SER A 103 -10.01 8.07 0.07
CA SER A 103 -9.66 7.88 1.48
C SER A 103 -10.70 6.99 2.15
N THR A 104 -10.26 6.01 2.93
CA THR A 104 -11.11 5.17 3.79
C THR A 104 -10.50 5.07 5.18
N GLU A 105 -11.35 5.10 6.22
CA GLU A 105 -10.97 4.90 7.62
C GLU A 105 -10.66 3.43 7.89
#